data_AF-A0A258S5C2-F1
#
_entry.id   AF-A0A258S5C2-F1
#
_cell.length_a   1.000
_cell.length_b   1.000
_cell.length_c   1.000
_cell.angle_alpha   90.00
_cell.angle_beta   90.00
_cell.angle_gamma   90.00
#
_symmetry.space_group_name_H-M   'P 1'
#
loop_
_entity.id
_entity.type
_entity.pdbx_description
1 polymer ?
#
loop_
_entity_poly.entity_id
_entity_poly.type
_entity_poly.pdbx_seq_one_letter_code
_entity_poly.pdbx_strand_id
1 'polypeptide(L)'
;QVATKILLPNPYGREVDYIDGLGLTRAEFKLIRNDLIPESRRFLVKQGHDSIVVELDLGGLSDELAVLSGTTETVGILDQVRAELGDDPSDWLPVFHERRRATTRRKG
;
A
#
# COMPACT_ATOMS: atom_id res chain seq x y z
N GLN A 1 -6.48 -3.25 28.26
CA GLN A 1 -5.96 -3.02 26.89
C GLN A 1 -7.13 -2.60 26.00
N VAL A 2 -6.95 -1.59 25.14
CA VAL A 2 -7.98 -1.19 24.15
C VAL A 2 -7.45 -1.53 22.76
N ALA A 3 -8.31 -2.03 21.87
CA ALA A 3 -7.91 -2.43 20.52
C ALA A 3 -7.50 -1.22 19.66
N THR A 4 -6.36 -1.33 18.98
CA THR A 4 -5.93 -0.38 17.95
C THR A 4 -6.68 -0.66 16.65
N LYS A 5 -7.31 0.39 16.09
CA LYS A 5 -8.04 0.34 14.82
C LYS A 5 -7.24 1.08 13.75
N ILE A 6 -7.15 0.48 12.56
CA ILE A 6 -6.63 1.12 11.34
C ILE A 6 -7.82 1.28 10.41
N LEU A 7 -8.20 2.51 10.10
CA LEU A 7 -9.37 2.83 9.28
C LEU A 7 -8.90 3.52 8.00
N LEU A 8 -9.13 2.83 6.87
CA LEU A 8 -8.82 3.33 5.54
C LEU A 8 -9.91 4.29 5.04
N PRO A 9 -9.59 5.17 4.06
CA PRO A 9 -10.58 6.02 3.42
C PRO A 9 -11.74 5.18 2.86
N ASN A 10 -12.98 5.58 3.17
CA ASN A 10 -14.17 4.90 2.66
C ASN A 10 -15.28 5.91 2.33
N PRO A 11 -15.33 6.43 1.09
CA PRO A 11 -16.34 7.41 0.68
C PRO A 11 -17.78 6.87 0.70
N TYR A 12 -17.92 5.55 0.65
CA TYR A 12 -19.20 4.84 0.68
C TYR A 12 -19.59 4.36 2.09
N GLY A 13 -18.79 4.70 3.12
CA GLY A 13 -19.04 4.33 4.50
C GLY A 13 -20.37 4.90 5.03
N ARG A 14 -21.15 4.07 5.72
CA ARG A 14 -22.39 4.51 6.38
C ARG A 14 -22.08 4.94 7.81
N GLU A 15 -22.69 6.04 8.25
CA GLU A 15 -22.40 6.63 9.55
C GLU A 15 -22.63 5.66 10.73
N VAL A 16 -23.73 4.89 10.69
CA VAL A 16 -24.07 3.89 11.71
C VAL A 16 -22.97 2.83 11.90
N ASP A 17 -22.35 2.37 10.82
CA ASP A 17 -21.32 1.33 10.90
C ASP A 17 -20.04 1.87 11.55
N TYR A 18 -19.74 3.16 11.37
CA TYR A 18 -18.50 3.78 11.83
C TYR A 18 -18.63 4.41 13.23
N ILE A 19 -19.72 5.12 13.50
CA ILE A 19 -19.95 5.76 14.80
C ILE A 19 -20.41 4.71 15.81
N ASP A 20 -21.52 4.03 15.52
CA ASP A 20 -22.10 3.07 16.47
C ASP A 20 -21.36 1.72 16.45
N GLY A 21 -20.92 1.29 15.25
CA GLY A 21 -20.21 0.02 15.08
C GLY A 21 -18.72 0.07 15.46
N LEU A 22 -18.01 1.12 15.06
CA LEU A 22 -16.55 1.23 15.26
C LEU A 22 -16.14 2.25 16.34
N GLY A 23 -17.10 3.01 16.90
CA GLY A 23 -16.86 3.96 17.99
C GLY A 23 -16.16 5.24 17.53
N LEU A 24 -16.35 5.66 16.27
CA LEU A 24 -15.80 6.91 15.77
C LEU A 24 -16.62 8.11 16.24
N THR A 25 -15.95 9.25 16.41
CA THR A 25 -16.65 10.54 16.48
C THR A 25 -17.17 10.95 15.11
N ARG A 26 -18.11 11.90 15.06
CA ARG A 26 -18.57 12.49 13.78
C ARG A 26 -17.43 13.12 12.98
N ALA A 27 -16.45 13.73 13.65
CA ALA A 27 -15.29 14.32 12.98
C ALA A 27 -14.38 13.24 12.38
N GLU A 28 -14.12 12.16 13.10
CA GLU A 28 -13.36 11.01 12.59
C GLU A 28 -14.08 10.35 11.41
N PHE A 29 -15.40 10.20 11.47
CA PHE A 29 -16.17 9.66 10.35
C PHE A 29 -16.13 10.59 9.14
N LYS A 30 -16.29 11.90 9.32
CA LYS A 30 -16.15 12.88 8.24
C LYS A 30 -14.78 12.78 7.57
N LEU A 31 -13.72 12.66 8.37
CA LEU A 31 -12.36 12.48 7.89
C LEU A 31 -12.23 11.23 7.01
N ILE A 32 -12.72 10.08 7.49
CA ILE A 32 -12.68 8.80 6.76
C ILE A 32 -13.49 8.85 5.45
N ARG A 33 -14.63 9.53 5.45
CA ARG A 33 -15.55 9.52 4.31
C ARG A 33 -15.22 10.56 3.25
N ASN A 34 -14.77 11.75 3.66
CA ASN A 34 -14.72 12.90 2.77
C ASN A 34 -13.32 13.49 2.61
N ASP A 35 -12.49 13.46 3.65
CA ASP A 35 -11.25 14.26 3.66
C ASP A 35 -10.01 13.41 3.30
N LEU A 36 -10.00 12.12 3.66
CA LEU A 36 -8.97 11.19 3.20
C LEU A 36 -9.33 10.65 1.82
N ILE A 37 -8.36 10.72 0.90
CA ILE A 37 -8.46 10.15 -0.44
C ILE A 37 -7.73 8.79 -0.49
N PRO A 38 -8.29 7.76 -1.17
CA PRO A 38 -7.68 6.42 -1.24
C PRO A 38 -6.22 6.43 -1.72
N GLU A 39 -5.88 7.32 -2.65
CA GLU A 39 -4.56 7.41 -3.27
C GLU A 39 -3.51 8.06 -2.36
N SER A 40 -3.93 8.75 -1.30
CA SER A 40 -3.00 9.48 -0.42
C SER A 40 -2.15 8.60 0.48
N ARG A 41 -2.43 7.28 0.54
CA ARG A 41 -1.79 6.35 1.49
C ARG A 41 -1.93 6.79 2.96
N ARG A 42 -2.92 7.63 3.26
CA ARG A 42 -3.24 8.09 4.61
C ARG A 42 -4.42 7.34 5.19
N PHE A 43 -4.36 7.09 6.49
CA PHE A 43 -5.39 6.38 7.23
C PHE A 43 -5.45 6.85 8.68
N LEU A 44 -6.60 6.62 9.33
CA LEU A 44 -6.77 6.93 10.75
C LEU A 44 -6.31 5.74 11.60
N VAL A 45 -5.44 5.99 12.56
CA VAL A 45 -5.15 5.05 13.65
C VAL A 45 -5.87 5.54 14.89
N LYS A 46 -6.69 4.68 15.49
CA LYS A 46 -7.45 4.98 16.71
C LYS A 46 -7.15 3.98 17.83
N GLN A 47 -6.88 4.47 19.02
CA GLN A 47 -6.72 3.67 20.23
C GLN A 47 -7.48 4.33 21.40
N GLY A 48 -8.63 3.76 21.76
CA GLY A 48 -9.51 4.39 22.74
C GLY A 48 -10.05 5.73 22.23
N HIS A 49 -9.75 6.81 22.96
CA HIS A 49 -10.18 8.16 22.59
C HIS A 49 -9.16 8.90 21.71
N ASP A 50 -7.94 8.36 21.58
CA ASP A 50 -6.87 8.97 20.80
C ASP A 50 -6.95 8.53 19.34
N SER A 51 -6.77 9.48 18.44
CA SER A 51 -6.79 9.25 17.00
C SER A 51 -5.76 10.11 16.29
N ILE A 52 -5.01 9.49 15.37
CA ILE A 52 -3.99 10.16 14.56
C ILE A 52 -4.15 9.78 13.09
N VAL A 53 -3.90 10.73 12.18
CA VAL A 53 -3.76 10.43 10.76
C VAL A 53 -2.31 10.06 10.49
N VAL A 54 -2.10 8.90 9.89
CA VAL A 54 -0.78 8.38 9.53
C VAL A 54 -0.70 8.31 8.02
N GLU A 55 0.48 8.59 7.46
CA GLU A 55 0.81 8.38 6.06
C GLU A 55 1.75 7.19 5.93
N LEU A 56 1.44 6.26 5.02
CA LEU A 56 2.36 5.20 4.61
C LEU A 56 3.27 5.72 3.50
N ASP A 57 4.38 6.32 3.92
CA ASP A 57 5.45 6.71 3.01
C ASP A 57 6.24 5.47 2.58
N LEU A 58 6.21 5.20 1.27
CA LEU A 58 6.98 4.13 0.61
C LEU A 58 8.00 4.71 -0.38
N GLY A 59 8.30 5.99 -0.25
CA GLY A 59 9.34 6.66 -1.02
C GLY A 59 10.66 5.91 -0.92
N GLY A 60 11.34 5.78 -2.06
CA GLY A 60 12.63 5.07 -2.13
C GLY A 60 12.55 3.55 -2.19
N LEU A 61 11.42 2.92 -1.86
CA LEU A 61 11.28 1.46 -1.82
C LEU A 61 10.91 0.82 -3.17
N SER A 62 11.38 1.39 -4.28
CA SER A 62 10.98 0.94 -5.62
C SER A 62 11.40 -0.50 -5.91
N ASP A 63 12.59 -0.89 -5.45
CA ASP A 63 13.13 -2.23 -5.67
C ASP A 63 12.36 -3.24 -4.80
N GLU A 64 12.21 -2.97 -3.51
CA GLU A 64 11.49 -3.81 -2.56
C GLU A 64 10.03 -4.01 -2.99
N LEU A 65 9.35 -2.93 -3.40
CA LEU A 65 7.97 -3.02 -3.86
C LEU A 65 7.83 -3.80 -5.17
N ALA A 66 8.82 -3.78 -6.06
CA ALA A 66 8.75 -4.56 -7.30
C ALA A 66 8.77 -6.07 -7.04
N VAL A 67 9.36 -6.50 -5.92
CA VAL A 67 9.36 -7.90 -5.47
C VAL A 67 8.06 -8.22 -4.73
N LEU A 68 7.63 -7.34 -3.82
CA LEU A 68 6.47 -7.60 -2.95
C LEU A 68 5.11 -7.37 -3.64
N SER A 69 5.06 -6.51 -4.65
CA SER A 69 3.82 -6.04 -5.32
C SER A 69 3.85 -6.33 -6.83
N GLY A 70 4.30 -7.52 -7.21
CA GLY A 70 4.47 -7.92 -8.60
C GLY A 70 3.22 -7.68 -9.46
N THR A 71 3.41 -7.12 -10.66
CA THR A 71 2.38 -7.01 -11.70
C THR A 71 2.59 -8.10 -12.75
N THR A 72 1.60 -8.33 -13.63
CA THR A 72 1.78 -9.26 -14.76
C THR A 72 3.04 -8.97 -15.56
N GLU A 73 3.38 -7.69 -15.74
CA GLU A 73 4.59 -7.28 -16.45
C GLU A 73 5.86 -7.63 -15.67
N THR A 74 5.95 -7.29 -14.37
CA THR A 74 7.17 -7.57 -13.60
C THR A 74 7.33 -9.07 -13.32
N VAL A 75 6.24 -9.81 -13.14
CA VAL A 75 6.28 -11.28 -13.02
C VAL A 75 6.80 -11.91 -14.33
N GLY A 76 6.37 -11.44 -15.50
CA GLY A 76 6.90 -11.92 -16.77
C GLY A 76 8.40 -11.67 -16.94
N ILE A 77 8.90 -10.51 -16.48
CA ILE A 77 10.35 -10.23 -16.46
C ILE A 77 11.07 -11.18 -15.49
N LEU A 78 10.51 -11.40 -14.29
CA LEU A 78 11.07 -12.30 -13.30
C LEU A 78 11.20 -13.73 -13.85
N ASP A 79 10.16 -14.24 -14.51
CA ASP A 79 10.16 -15.59 -15.10
C ASP A 79 11.25 -15.74 -16.16
N GLN A 80 11.44 -14.74 -17.02
CA GLN A 80 12.52 -14.75 -18.02
C GLN A 80 13.90 -14.77 -17.37
N VAL A 81 14.12 -13.92 -16.36
CA VAL A 81 15.41 -13.84 -15.68
C VAL A 81 15.72 -15.15 -14.94
N ARG A 82 14.74 -15.73 -14.25
CA ARG A 82 14.91 -17.03 -13.56
C ARG A 82 15.13 -18.18 -14.53
N ALA A 83 14.51 -18.17 -15.71
CA ALA A 83 14.78 -19.15 -16.75
C ALA A 83 16.23 -19.09 -17.27
N GLU A 84 16.84 -17.90 -17.26
CA GLU A 84 18.22 -17.68 -17.74
C GLU A 84 19.28 -17.93 -16.65
N LEU A 85 19.00 -17.57 -15.40
CA LEU A 85 19.99 -17.51 -14.31
C LEU A 85 19.74 -18.53 -13.19
N GLY A 86 18.57 -19.18 -13.18
CA GLY A 86 18.14 -20.06 -12.10
C GLY A 86 17.39 -19.33 -10.98
N ASP A 87 17.17 -20.06 -9.88
CA ASP A 87 16.25 -19.64 -8.82
C ASP A 87 16.92 -18.92 -7.63
N ASP A 88 18.26 -18.83 -7.58
CA ASP A 88 18.96 -18.13 -6.51
C ASP A 88 18.75 -16.60 -6.64
N PRO A 89 18.13 -15.93 -5.64
CA PRO A 89 17.91 -14.49 -5.67
C PRO A 89 19.20 -13.68 -5.78
N SER A 90 20.33 -14.20 -5.30
CA SER A 90 21.63 -13.54 -5.45
C SER A 90 22.01 -13.37 -6.92
N ASP A 91 21.52 -14.25 -7.79
CA ASP A 91 21.80 -14.24 -9.22
C ASP A 91 20.72 -13.48 -10.01
N TRP A 92 19.42 -13.77 -9.78
CA TRP A 92 18.36 -13.19 -10.60
C TRP A 92 17.89 -11.79 -10.15
N LEU A 93 17.98 -11.46 -8.87
CA LEU A 93 17.41 -10.21 -8.33
C LEU A 93 18.06 -8.95 -8.93
N PRO A 94 19.41 -8.84 -9.04
CA PRO A 94 20.04 -7.68 -9.66
C PRO A 94 19.60 -7.45 -11.12
N VAL A 95 19.51 -8.54 -11.89
CA VAL A 95 19.14 -8.51 -13.32
C VAL A 95 17.65 -8.19 -13.50
N PHE A 96 16.79 -8.72 -12.64
CA PHE A 96 15.37 -8.35 -12.59
C PHE A 96 15.19 -6.83 -12.41
N HIS A 97 15.89 -6.23 -11.44
CA HIS A 97 15.84 -4.80 -11.17
C HIS A 97 16.34 -3.95 -12.34
N GLU A 98 17.40 -4.38 -13.02
CA GLU A 98 17.89 -3.73 -14.22
C GLU A 98 16.83 -3.75 -15.35
N ARG A 99 16.32 -4.95 -15.69
CA ARG A 99 15.38 -5.13 -16.81
C ARG A 99 14.07 -4.38 -16.60
N ARG A 100 13.48 -4.47 -15.40
CA ARG A 100 12.21 -3.77 -15.11
C ARG A 100 12.34 -2.25 -15.24
N ARG A 101 13.47 -1.67 -14.79
CA ARG A 101 13.73 -0.22 -14.88
C ARG A 101 13.90 0.22 -16.33
N ALA A 102 14.56 -0.59 -17.16
CA ALA A 102 14.70 -0.32 -18.59
C ALA A 102 13.33 -0.30 -19.30
N THR A 103 12.41 -1.20 -18.92
CA THR A 103 11.06 -1.25 -19.49
C THR A 103 10.20 -0.06 -19.06
N THR A 104 10.23 0.34 -17.78
CA THR A 104 9.50 1.52 -17.30
C THR A 104 9.94 2.79 -18.03
N ARG A 105 11.24 2.95 -18.30
CA ARG A 105 11.79 4.14 -18.99
C ARG A 105 11.37 4.25 -20.46
N ARG A 106 11.02 3.15 -21.13
CA ARG A 106 10.55 3.17 -22.53
C ARG A 106 9.10 3.62 -22.69
N LYS A 107 8.31 3.59 -21.62
CA LYS A 107 6.89 3.95 -21.62
C LYS A 107 6.62 5.41 -21.21
N GLY A 108 7.63 6.12 -20.73
CA GLY A 108 7.56 7.51 -20.27
C GLY A 108 8.09 8.52 -21.28
#